data_AF-A0A210WAT2-F1
#
_entry.id   AF-A0A210WAT2-F1
#
_cell.length_a   1.000
_cell.length_b   1.000
_cell.length_c   1.000
_cell.angle_alpha   90.00
_cell.angle_beta   90.00
_cell.angle_gamma   90.00
#
_symmetry.space_group_name_H-M   'P 1'
#
loop_
_entity.id
_entity.type
_entity.pdbx_description
1 polymer ?
#
loop_
_entity_poly.entity_id
_entity_poly.type
_entity_poly.pdbx_seq_one_letter_code
_entity_poly.pdbx_strand_id
1 'polypeptide(L)'
;MQTALAFMQRSLEFLVRVAGEHDNANYDDDGTDTDVELAVELALEHIRRLRAAGPMEREAFAQHWSMAAAAIRLGTLAYGRTDSTYYRMLGFVQQQFEVSAAMVEFVDEAQD
;
A
#
# COMPACT_ATOMS: atom_id res chain seq x y z
N MET A 1 -9.73 13.61 -1.61
CA MET A 1 -8.79 12.72 -2.34
C MET A 1 -7.32 13.01 -2.06
N GLN A 2 -6.80 14.23 -2.31
CA GLN A 2 -5.37 14.56 -2.13
C GLN A 2 -4.82 14.27 -0.72
N THR A 3 -5.57 14.60 0.34
CA THR A 3 -5.20 14.27 1.73
C THR A 3 -5.11 12.77 1.99
N ALA A 4 -6.02 11.98 1.42
CA ALA A 4 -6.01 10.52 1.54
C ALA A 4 -4.80 9.93 0.83
N LEU A 5 -4.50 10.36 -0.40
CA LEU A 5 -3.30 9.94 -1.14
C LEU A 5 -2.00 10.32 -0.42
N ALA A 6 -1.94 11.51 0.19
CA ALA A 6 -0.78 11.92 0.98
C ALA A 6 -0.58 11.06 2.23
N PHE A 7 -1.67 10.69 2.91
CA PHE A 7 -1.64 9.79 4.06
C PHE A 7 -1.22 8.36 3.67
N MET A 8 -1.79 7.82 2.58
CA MET A 8 -1.39 6.51 2.03
C MET A 8 0.10 6.50 1.67
N GLN A 9 0.58 7.53 0.97
CA GLN A 9 1.98 7.63 0.59
C GLN A 9 2.89 7.61 1.83
N ARG A 10 2.56 8.39 2.86
CA ARG A 10 3.35 8.44 4.08
C ARG A 10 3.39 7.09 4.81
N SER A 11 2.28 6.36 4.82
CA SER A 11 2.21 5.02 5.42
C SER A 11 3.09 4.02 4.66
N LEU A 12 3.07 4.08 3.33
CA LEU A 12 3.91 3.23 2.47
C LEU A 12 5.40 3.59 2.58
N GLU A 13 5.75 4.88 2.60
CA GLU A 13 7.13 5.33 2.83
C GLU A 13 7.67 4.88 4.18
N PHE A 14 6.80 4.86 5.20
CA PHE A 14 7.17 4.32 6.50
C PHE A 14 7.47 2.83 6.43
N LEU A 15 6.63 2.03 5.75
CA LEU A 15 6.85 0.59 5.56
C LEU A 15 8.18 0.30 4.83
N VAL A 16 8.48 1.01 3.75
CA VAL A 16 9.78 0.87 3.05
C VAL A 16 10.94 1.15 3.99
N ARG A 17 10.84 2.21 4.80
CA ARG A 17 11.91 2.59 5.73
C ARG A 17 12.17 1.53 6.80
N VAL A 18 11.11 0.92 7.35
CA VAL A 18 11.24 -0.03 8.48
C VAL A 18 11.47 -1.47 8.04
N ALA A 19 11.32 -1.80 6.76
CA ALA A 19 11.59 -3.15 6.25
C ALA A 19 13.04 -3.57 6.55
N GLY A 20 14.01 -2.70 6.26
CA GLY A 20 15.44 -2.94 6.54
C GLY A 20 15.85 -2.83 8.01
N GLU A 21 14.97 -2.37 8.91
CA GLU A 21 15.25 -2.30 10.36
C GLU A 21 14.84 -3.62 11.08
N HIS A 22 14.06 -4.49 10.42
CA HIS A 22 13.49 -5.71 10.99
C HIS A 22 14.28 -6.99 10.65
N ASP A 23 15.54 -6.83 10.26
CA ASP A 23 16.52 -7.89 10.04
C ASP A 23 16.94 -8.49 11.39
N ASN A 24 16.05 -9.28 11.98
CA ASN A 24 16.25 -9.96 13.24
C ASN A 24 17.05 -11.23 12.93
N ALA A 25 18.33 -11.24 13.26
CA ALA A 25 19.38 -12.21 12.88
C ALA A 25 19.14 -13.71 13.19
N ASN A 26 17.92 -14.09 13.60
CA ASN A 26 17.53 -15.46 13.98
C ASN A 26 16.59 -16.15 12.97
N TYR A 27 16.25 -15.52 11.84
CA TYR A 27 15.46 -16.15 10.78
C TYR A 27 16.32 -16.30 9.52
N ASP A 28 16.26 -17.49 8.91
CA ASP A 28 16.82 -17.71 7.57
C ASP A 28 16.05 -16.82 6.59
N ASP A 29 16.75 -15.87 5.99
CA ASP A 29 16.24 -15.07 4.87
C ASP A 29 16.08 -15.99 3.65
N ASP A 30 14.84 -16.39 3.40
CA ASP A 30 14.47 -17.23 2.25
C ASP A 30 14.10 -16.39 1.00
N GLY A 31 14.35 -15.07 1.04
CA GLY A 31 14.02 -14.13 -0.04
C GLY A 31 12.57 -13.64 -0.03
N THR A 32 11.70 -14.20 0.81
CA THR A 32 10.30 -13.76 0.94
C THR A 32 10.20 -12.31 1.43
N ASP A 33 11.15 -11.86 2.24
CA ASP A 33 11.23 -10.47 2.69
C ASP A 33 11.51 -9.50 1.53
N THR A 34 12.30 -9.92 0.52
CA THR A 34 12.56 -9.10 -0.69
C THR A 34 11.29 -8.94 -1.54
N ASP A 35 10.50 -10.00 -1.72
CA ASP A 35 9.25 -9.92 -2.48
C ASP A 35 8.22 -8.99 -1.79
N VAL A 36 8.21 -8.98 -0.45
CA VAL A 36 7.34 -8.11 0.34
C VAL A 36 7.79 -6.65 0.22
N GLU A 37 9.09 -6.39 0.29
CA GLU A 37 9.66 -5.06 0.07
C GLU A 37 9.30 -4.51 -1.30
N LEU A 38 9.50 -5.31 -2.36
CA LEU A 38 9.14 -4.95 -3.73
C LEU A 38 7.63 -4.68 -3.88
N ALA A 39 6.78 -5.45 -3.21
CA ALA A 39 5.34 -5.23 -3.23
C ALA A 39 4.96 -3.88 -2.59
N VAL A 40 5.60 -3.51 -1.49
CA VAL A 40 5.38 -2.21 -0.84
C VAL A 40 5.89 -1.07 -1.71
N GLU A 41 7.07 -1.20 -2.33
CA GLU A 41 7.62 -0.22 -3.26
C GLU A 41 6.73 -0.02 -4.48
N LEU A 42 6.19 -1.10 -5.04
CA LEU A 42 5.27 -1.04 -6.18
C LEU A 42 3.98 -0.30 -5.80
N ALA A 43 3.41 -0.58 -4.63
CA ALA A 43 2.24 0.15 -4.13
C ALA A 43 2.54 1.64 -3.97
N LEU A 44 3.70 1.98 -3.41
CA LEU A 44 4.16 3.35 -3.23
C LEU A 44 4.29 4.10 -4.55
N GLU A 45 4.83 3.46 -5.59
CA GLU A 45 4.96 4.05 -6.92
C GLU A 45 3.59 4.37 -7.54
N HIS A 46 2.62 3.46 -7.43
CA HIS A 46 1.26 3.72 -7.89
C HIS A 46 0.61 4.90 -7.15
N ILE A 47 0.77 5.01 -5.83
CA ILE A 47 0.26 6.16 -5.06
C ILE A 47 0.96 7.47 -5.45
N ARG A 48 2.29 7.45 -5.67
CA ARG A 48 3.04 8.62 -6.14
C ARG A 48 2.54 9.12 -7.49
N ARG A 49 2.25 8.20 -8.42
CA ARG A 49 1.65 8.54 -9.72
C ARG A 49 0.28 9.18 -9.56
N LEU A 50 -0.59 8.62 -8.71
CA LEU A 50 -1.91 9.19 -8.42
C LEU A 50 -1.81 10.61 -7.83
N ARG A 51 -0.80 10.86 -6.98
CA ARG A 51 -0.62 12.17 -6.34
C ARG A 51 0.02 13.21 -7.26
N ALA A 52 0.93 12.78 -8.13
CA ALA A 52 1.61 13.63 -9.10
C ALA A 52 0.74 13.91 -10.33
N ALA A 53 -0.20 13.03 -10.65
CA ALA A 53 -1.17 13.25 -11.70
C ALA A 53 -2.03 14.48 -11.38
N GLY A 54 -2.22 15.34 -12.39
CA GLY A 54 -3.25 16.36 -12.37
C GLY A 54 -4.65 15.74 -12.51
N PRO A 55 -5.61 16.45 -13.12
CA PRO A 55 -6.89 15.84 -13.50
C PRO A 55 -6.61 14.58 -14.34
N MET A 56 -7.17 13.44 -13.92
CA MET A 56 -6.99 12.16 -14.60
C MET A 56 -8.34 11.47 -14.78
N GLU A 57 -8.43 10.62 -15.81
CA GLU A 57 -9.60 9.81 -16.07
C GLU A 57 -9.89 8.84 -14.91
N ARG A 58 -11.17 8.66 -14.59
CA ARG A 58 -11.62 7.82 -13.46
C ARG A 58 -11.09 6.39 -13.55
N GLU A 59 -11.10 5.82 -14.75
CA GLU A 59 -10.61 4.46 -15.01
C GLU A 59 -9.12 4.33 -14.74
N ALA A 60 -8.33 5.34 -15.11
CA ALA A 60 -6.91 5.37 -14.82
C ALA A 60 -6.66 5.48 -13.31
N PHE A 61 -7.42 6.32 -12.60
CA PHE A 61 -7.35 6.39 -11.14
C PHE A 61 -7.63 5.03 -10.50
N ALA A 62 -8.76 4.40 -10.87
CA ALA A 62 -9.20 3.12 -10.33
C ALA A 62 -8.20 1.99 -10.62
N GLN A 63 -7.58 2.00 -11.80
CA GLN A 63 -6.55 1.04 -12.16
C GLN A 63 -5.31 1.17 -11.25
N HIS A 64 -4.75 2.38 -11.13
CA HIS A 64 -3.58 2.61 -10.28
C HIS A 64 -3.88 2.30 -8.81
N TRP A 65 -5.06 2.68 -8.32
CA TRP A 65 -5.52 2.37 -6.97
C TRP A 65 -5.60 0.85 -6.74
N SER A 66 -6.24 0.13 -7.66
CA SER A 66 -6.40 -1.33 -7.57
C SER A 66 -5.06 -2.06 -7.62
N MET A 67 -4.12 -1.60 -8.46
CA MET A 67 -2.78 -2.16 -8.53
C MET A 67 -2.00 -1.95 -7.22
N ALA A 68 -2.10 -0.76 -6.61
CA ALA A 68 -1.48 -0.50 -5.31
C ALA A 68 -2.06 -1.38 -4.19
N ALA A 69 -3.39 -1.49 -4.12
CA ALA A 69 -4.07 -2.34 -3.15
C ALA A 69 -3.72 -3.82 -3.31
N ALA A 70 -3.67 -4.30 -4.56
CA ALA A 70 -3.30 -5.67 -4.88
C ALA A 70 -1.85 -5.97 -4.48
N ALA A 71 -0.92 -5.05 -4.73
CA ALA A 71 0.48 -5.20 -4.34
C ALA A 71 0.62 -5.38 -2.82
N ILE A 72 -0.02 -4.51 -2.01
CA ILE A 72 0.00 -4.66 -0.55
C ILE A 72 -0.62 -5.98 -0.11
N ARG A 73 -1.77 -6.37 -0.67
CA ARG A 73 -2.40 -7.66 -0.32
C ARG A 73 -1.48 -8.84 -0.62
N LEU A 74 -0.79 -8.83 -1.76
CA LEU A 74 0.16 -9.88 -2.12
C LEU A 74 1.37 -9.90 -1.18
N GLY A 75 1.93 -8.74 -0.85
CA GLY A 75 3.01 -8.62 0.13
C GLY A 75 2.59 -9.14 1.52
N THR A 76 1.40 -8.77 1.99
CA THR A 76 0.85 -9.29 3.26
C THR A 76 0.67 -10.81 3.24
N LEU A 77 0.22 -11.39 2.12
CA LEU A 77 0.04 -12.84 2.00
C LEU A 77 1.37 -13.60 1.90
N ALA A 78 2.37 -13.00 1.27
CA ALA A 78 3.71 -13.57 1.17
C ALA A 78 4.45 -13.51 2.51
N TYR A 79 4.22 -12.48 3.32
CA TYR A 79 4.97 -12.26 4.56
C TYR A 79 4.72 -13.35 5.62
N GLY A 80 5.73 -14.18 5.87
CA GLY A 80 5.62 -15.32 6.77
C GLY A 80 5.54 -14.98 8.27
N ARG A 81 6.00 -13.79 8.69
CA ARG A 81 6.15 -13.41 10.10
C ARG A 81 4.90 -12.70 10.65
N THR A 82 3.77 -13.41 10.71
CA THR A 82 2.46 -12.81 11.03
C THR A 82 2.32 -12.24 12.45
N ASP A 83 3.23 -12.55 13.36
CA ASP A 83 3.26 -12.01 14.72
C ASP A 83 4.04 -10.69 14.85
N SER A 84 4.76 -10.28 13.79
CA SER A 84 5.65 -9.13 13.81
C SER A 84 4.89 -7.79 13.78
N THR A 85 5.55 -6.75 14.27
CA THR A 85 5.05 -5.36 14.15
C THR A 85 4.88 -4.97 12.68
N TYR A 86 5.79 -5.40 11.81
CA TYR A 86 5.72 -5.12 10.38
C TYR A 86 4.47 -5.71 9.75
N TYR A 87 4.11 -6.96 10.07
CA TYR A 87 2.88 -7.58 9.57
C TYR A 87 1.62 -6.82 10.00
N ARG A 88 1.58 -6.34 11.25
CA ARG A 88 0.46 -5.51 11.72
C ARG A 88 0.38 -4.19 10.96
N MET A 89 1.53 -3.60 10.60
CA MET A 89 1.58 -2.38 9.80
C MET A 89 1.15 -2.63 8.35
N LEU A 90 1.56 -3.74 7.73
CA LEU A 90 1.07 -4.19 6.43
C LEU A 90 -0.46 -4.33 6.44
N GLY A 91 -1.01 -5.00 7.46
CA GLY A 91 -2.45 -5.15 7.64
C GLY A 91 -3.18 -3.81 7.81
N PHE A 92 -2.59 -2.86 8.54
CA PHE A 92 -3.15 -1.51 8.68
C PHE A 92 -3.20 -0.78 7.34
N VAL A 93 -2.13 -0.81 6.54
CA VAL A 93 -2.11 -0.19 5.20
C VAL A 93 -3.09 -0.87 4.25
N GLN A 94 -3.21 -2.20 4.30
CA GLN A 94 -4.22 -2.91 3.52
C GLN A 94 -5.64 -2.44 3.86
N GLN A 95 -5.96 -2.30 5.16
CA GLN A 95 -7.26 -1.80 5.60
C GLN A 95 -7.51 -0.36 5.14
N GLN A 96 -6.47 0.50 5.09
CA GLN A 96 -6.62 1.86 4.55
C GLN A 96 -7.06 1.86 3.08
N PHE A 97 -6.58 0.92 2.26
CA PHE A 97 -7.03 0.77 0.88
C PHE A 97 -8.51 0.38 0.80
N GLU A 98 -8.97 -0.53 1.67
CA GLU A 98 -10.37 -0.99 1.71
C GLU A 98 -11.32 0.14 2.14
N VAL A 99 -10.98 0.87 3.20
CA VAL A 99 -11.80 1.99 3.71
C VAL A 99 -11.82 3.16 2.74
N SER A 100 -10.68 3.48 2.12
CA SER A 100 -10.59 4.61 1.19
C SER A 100 -11.25 4.32 -0.15
N ALA A 101 -11.31 3.06 -0.59
CA ALA A 101 -12.07 2.67 -1.79
C ALA A 101 -13.57 2.99 -1.63
N ALA A 102 -14.15 2.66 -0.46
CA ALA A 102 -15.52 3.05 -0.13
C ALA A 102 -15.71 4.58 -0.15
N MET A 103 -14.71 5.36 0.27
CA MET A 103 -14.78 6.82 0.21
C MET A 103 -14.69 7.39 -1.21
N VAL A 104 -14.01 6.72 -2.14
CA VAL A 104 -13.97 7.11 -3.56
C VAL A 104 -15.35 6.86 -4.20
N GLU A 105 -15.99 5.74 -3.88
CA GLU A 105 -17.37 5.45 -4.34
C GLU A 105 -18.41 6.44 -3.78
N PHE A 106 -18.30 6.85 -2.52
CA PHE A 106 -19.23 7.83 -1.91
C PHE A 106 -19.12 9.26 -2.45
N VAL A 107 -17.94 9.70 -2.88
CA VAL A 107 -17.79 11.02 -3.52
C VAL A 107 -18.50 11.05 -4.87
N ASP A 108 -18.59 9.91 -5.55
CA ASP A 108 -19.24 9.80 -6.86
C ASP A 108 -20.78 9.85 -6.76
N GLU A 109 -21.41 9.27 -5.71
CA GLU A 109 -22.87 9.34 -5.54
C GLU A 109 -23.41 10.74 -5.18
N ALA A 110 -22.54 11.62 -4.66
CA ALA A 110 -22.94 12.97 -4.23
C ALA A 110 -22.80 14.04 -5.34
N GLN A 111 -22.31 13.66 -6.53
CA GLN A 111 -22.13 14.56 -7.67
C GLN A 111 -23.10 14.31 -8.84
N ASP A 112 -23.98 13.31 -8.73
CA ASP A 112 -25.16 13.08 -9.58
C ASP A 112 -26.44 13.65 -8.92
#